data_AF-A0A2V6LBW7-F1
#
_entry.id   AF-A0A2V6LBW7-F1
#
_cell.length_a   1.000
_cell.length_b   1.000
_cell.length_c   1.000
_cell.angle_alpha   90.00
_cell.angle_beta   90.00
_cell.angle_gamma   90.00
#
_symmetry.space_group_name_H-M   'P 1'
#
loop_
_entity.id
_entity.type
_entity.pdbx_description
1 polymer ?
#
loop_
_entity_poly.entity_id
_entity_poly.type
_entity_poly.pdbx_seq_one_letter_code
_entity_poly.pdbx_strand_id
1 'polypeptide(L)'
;MRCSISILAILIASPCIVVPRTSAQVNVTQEHNNPSRDGVYIDPVFTPDAVANLTRDLNFDGTISGNVYAQPLYIEGGPNGPMIIAVTESNNVYALDATTGTVIWQRSDIGPSVPSSSLPCSNINPVGITGTPVVELASRRLFFDALINGATIKHFIYSLDVDTGETNLGWPVDVNATANYNGMTFESRIQEERGALALVDGIVYVSYSGYSGDCETYHGWVVGVDINSPTNVLAWATIAVGGGIWGHGGVASDGTNMFVVTGNTFNTGGNWMGGEAIIRLQAGPVFSDFWAPTNWINLDEGDIDLGGVSATVIDVPGATPSQLVLALGKDSNAYLVDRNNLGGVTSPVAQAGVSGINRGTSAVTYHTSQGTYFAFHNEANAIRAYKITPTNPPTITFAWSMSQTGRGSPWVTTNGATNFIVWVAGVAGDQRLHAYDGDTGAVIYAGGGANELMTGTRQWNTGIAARGRIYFAADNKVYAFKLPTGTRPAVTPRPRPTPAPRPVIPSTTGGMTGTPWPRPTRATPATDGHAACWPHAGVYASTASHAVATPLAAPRAGVAPDAIRRAAEAIVEL
;
A
#
# COMPACT_ATOMS: atom_id res chain seq x y z
N MET A 1 21.81 -6.56 83.46
CA MET A 1 22.30 -6.25 82.09
C MET A 1 21.24 -6.76 81.12
N ARG A 2 20.54 -5.87 80.41
CA ARG A 2 19.38 -6.20 79.59
C ARG A 2 19.80 -6.45 78.14
N CYS A 3 19.23 -7.52 77.58
CA CYS A 3 19.42 -8.04 76.24
C CYS A 3 18.67 -7.18 75.21
N SER A 4 19.19 -7.03 73.99
CA SER A 4 18.48 -6.41 72.86
C SER A 4 18.77 -7.22 71.59
N ILE A 5 17.71 -7.81 71.04
CA ILE A 5 17.69 -8.54 69.76
C ILE A 5 17.15 -7.56 68.72
N SER A 6 17.94 -7.28 67.68
CA SER A 6 17.51 -6.49 66.52
C SER A 6 17.04 -7.43 65.41
N ILE A 7 15.77 -7.29 65.01
CA ILE A 7 15.18 -7.99 63.86
C ILE A 7 15.33 -7.10 62.63
N LEU A 8 16.03 -7.61 61.61
CA LEU A 8 16.19 -6.96 60.31
C LEU A 8 15.09 -7.49 59.36
N ALA A 9 14.14 -6.65 58.97
CA ALA A 9 13.09 -7.00 58.02
C ALA A 9 13.59 -6.79 56.58
N ILE A 10 13.64 -7.87 55.80
CA ILE A 10 13.98 -7.83 54.36
C ILE A 10 12.68 -7.59 53.57
N LEU A 11 12.56 -6.42 52.96
CA LEU A 11 11.51 -6.09 52.00
C LEU A 11 11.87 -6.70 50.63
N ILE A 12 11.15 -7.75 50.23
CA ILE A 12 11.21 -8.30 48.87
C ILE A 12 10.30 -7.44 47.99
N ALA A 13 10.90 -6.63 47.11
CA ALA A 13 10.17 -5.93 46.07
C ALA A 13 9.87 -6.89 44.91
N SER A 14 8.61 -7.31 44.77
CA SER A 14 8.16 -8.03 43.57
C SER A 14 8.18 -7.08 42.36
N PRO A 15 8.84 -7.44 41.26
CA PRO A 15 8.74 -6.66 40.04
C PRO A 15 7.33 -6.81 39.45
N CYS A 16 6.55 -5.73 39.46
CA CYS A 16 5.34 -5.64 38.65
C CYS A 16 5.75 -5.70 37.18
N ILE A 17 5.56 -6.87 36.56
CA ILE A 17 5.58 -7.00 35.11
C ILE A 17 4.39 -6.21 34.59
N VAL A 18 4.65 -5.01 34.07
CA VAL A 18 3.67 -4.26 33.29
C VAL A 18 3.60 -4.94 31.93
N VAL A 19 2.68 -5.89 31.77
CA VAL A 19 2.33 -6.40 30.44
C VAL A 19 1.60 -5.26 29.73
N PRO A 20 2.14 -4.69 28.63
CA PRO A 20 1.40 -3.70 27.86
C PRO A 20 0.09 -4.34 27.41
N ARG A 21 -1.04 -3.72 27.73
CA ARG A 21 -2.33 -4.13 27.18
C ARG A 21 -2.26 -3.91 25.68
N THR A 22 -2.23 -4.99 24.90
CA THR A 22 -2.46 -4.93 23.45
C THR A 22 -3.84 -4.32 23.26
N SER A 23 -3.88 -3.07 22.79
CA SER A 23 -5.14 -2.46 22.37
C SER A 23 -5.53 -3.17 21.08
N ALA A 24 -6.74 -3.73 21.04
CA ALA A 24 -7.27 -4.28 19.79
C ALA A 24 -7.15 -3.19 18.73
N GLN A 25 -6.55 -3.54 17.58
CA GLN A 25 -6.58 -2.64 16.46
C GLN A 25 -8.00 -2.65 15.90
N VAL A 26 -8.51 -1.46 15.59
CA VAL A 26 -9.92 -1.32 15.22
C VAL A 26 -10.08 -0.78 13.81
N ASN A 27 -9.31 0.24 13.42
CA ASN A 27 -9.38 0.80 12.07
C ASN A 27 -8.46 0.04 11.11
N VAL A 28 -8.94 -0.11 9.88
CA VAL A 28 -8.19 -0.53 8.69
C VAL A 28 -8.30 0.60 7.68
N THR A 29 -7.31 1.47 7.65
CA THR A 29 -7.37 2.74 6.90
C THR A 29 -6.69 2.69 5.54
N GLN A 30 -6.04 1.57 5.20
CA GLN A 30 -5.32 1.38 3.95
C GLN A 30 -5.15 -0.11 3.66
N GLU A 31 -4.75 -0.43 2.42
CA GLU A 31 -4.38 -1.79 2.00
C GLU A 31 -3.37 -2.41 2.97
N HIS A 32 -3.65 -3.65 3.38
CA HIS A 32 -2.81 -4.38 4.34
C HIS A 32 -2.51 -3.58 5.62
N ASN A 33 -3.49 -2.76 6.01
CA ASN A 33 -3.68 -2.16 7.34
C ASN A 33 -2.74 -1.02 7.73
N ASN A 34 -1.51 -1.00 7.26
CA ASN A 34 -0.50 0.01 7.63
C ASN A 34 0.52 0.27 6.51
N PRO A 35 1.37 1.30 6.64
CA PRO A 35 2.30 1.68 5.59
C PRO A 35 3.34 0.60 5.24
N SER A 36 3.70 -0.32 6.15
CA SER A 36 4.65 -1.38 5.83
C SER A 36 4.07 -2.49 4.97
N ARG A 37 2.74 -2.51 4.77
CA ARG A 37 1.97 -3.52 4.02
C ARG A 37 2.05 -4.93 4.61
N ASP A 38 2.18 -5.04 5.93
CA ASP A 38 2.36 -6.33 6.60
C ASP A 38 1.11 -7.24 6.54
N GLY A 39 -0.08 -6.66 6.38
CA GLY A 39 -1.36 -7.36 6.29
C GLY A 39 -1.80 -8.02 7.61
N VAL A 40 -1.30 -7.56 8.76
CA VAL A 40 -1.64 -8.11 10.08
C VAL A 40 -2.77 -7.33 10.74
N TYR A 41 -3.83 -8.04 11.12
CA TYR A 41 -4.98 -7.53 11.86
C TYR A 41 -5.00 -8.09 13.28
N ILE A 42 -4.86 -7.20 14.27
CA ILE A 42 -4.82 -7.58 15.70
C ILE A 42 -6.22 -7.47 16.31
N ASP A 43 -6.84 -8.62 16.57
CA ASP A 43 -8.12 -8.71 17.27
C ASP A 43 -8.13 -9.93 18.23
N PRO A 44 -8.19 -9.70 19.56
CA PRO A 44 -8.10 -10.76 20.57
C PRO A 44 -9.08 -11.93 20.43
N VAL A 45 -10.20 -11.76 19.72
CA VAL A 45 -11.18 -12.84 19.54
C VAL A 45 -10.80 -13.83 18.44
N PHE A 46 -9.84 -13.51 17.57
CA PHE A 46 -9.34 -14.43 16.56
C PHE A 46 -8.37 -15.45 17.18
N THR A 47 -8.93 -16.60 17.50
CA THR A 47 -8.22 -17.79 17.98
C THR A 47 -8.50 -18.97 17.05
N PRO A 48 -7.65 -20.01 16.98
CA PRO A 48 -7.89 -21.16 16.10
C PRO A 48 -9.27 -21.80 16.35
N ASP A 49 -9.67 -21.96 17.61
CA ASP A 49 -10.97 -22.53 17.97
C ASP A 49 -12.15 -21.67 17.50
N ALA A 50 -12.07 -20.35 17.64
CA ALA A 50 -13.11 -19.45 17.16
C ALA A 50 -13.18 -19.44 15.63
N VAL A 51 -12.01 -19.45 14.96
CA VAL A 51 -11.86 -19.42 13.51
C VAL A 51 -12.37 -20.70 12.86
N ALA A 52 -12.14 -21.86 13.47
CA ALA A 52 -12.67 -23.14 12.99
C ALA A 52 -14.21 -23.16 12.89
N ASN A 53 -14.87 -22.25 13.62
CA ASN A 53 -16.33 -22.11 13.67
C ASN A 53 -16.82 -20.80 13.02
N LEU A 54 -15.98 -20.13 12.21
CA LEU A 54 -16.38 -18.93 11.46
C LEU A 54 -17.54 -19.27 10.51
N THR A 55 -18.55 -18.40 10.48
CA THR A 55 -19.70 -18.54 9.57
C THR A 55 -19.92 -17.25 8.80
N ARG A 56 -20.45 -17.37 7.59
CA ARG A 56 -20.91 -16.18 6.84
C ARG A 56 -22.11 -15.55 7.55
N ASP A 57 -22.11 -14.23 7.67
CA ASP A 57 -23.25 -13.48 8.20
C ASP A 57 -24.31 -13.26 7.10
N LEU A 58 -25.29 -14.16 7.03
CA LEU A 58 -26.35 -14.09 6.01
C LEU A 58 -27.29 -12.89 6.16
N ASN A 59 -27.27 -12.21 7.31
CA ASN A 59 -28.07 -11.00 7.56
C ASN A 59 -27.32 -9.71 7.17
N PHE A 60 -26.08 -9.81 6.70
CA PHE A 60 -25.31 -8.66 6.24
C PHE A 60 -25.71 -8.30 4.80
N ASP A 61 -26.40 -7.17 4.65
CA ASP A 61 -26.87 -6.60 3.38
C ASP A 61 -25.79 -5.71 2.74
N GLY A 62 -24.62 -6.27 2.48
CA GLY A 62 -23.50 -5.55 1.84
C GLY A 62 -23.69 -5.33 0.34
N THR A 63 -24.90 -5.01 -0.13
CA THR A 63 -25.19 -4.86 -1.56
C THR A 63 -24.57 -3.58 -2.12
N ILE A 64 -23.76 -3.71 -3.17
CA ILE A 64 -23.12 -2.60 -3.91
C ILE A 64 -23.29 -2.84 -5.42
N SER A 65 -22.80 -1.93 -6.27
CA SER A 65 -22.82 -2.09 -7.72
C SER A 65 -21.46 -1.82 -8.35
N GLY A 66 -21.01 -2.74 -9.20
CA GLY A 66 -19.74 -2.68 -9.92
C GLY A 66 -18.77 -3.80 -9.53
N ASN A 67 -17.69 -3.92 -10.32
CA ASN A 67 -16.61 -4.87 -10.03
C ASN A 67 -15.71 -4.33 -8.93
N VAL A 68 -15.13 -5.20 -8.10
CA VAL A 68 -14.29 -4.77 -6.97
C VAL A 68 -12.93 -5.45 -6.95
N TYR A 69 -11.88 -4.69 -7.28
CA TYR A 69 -10.47 -5.09 -7.16
C TYR A 69 -9.83 -4.59 -5.86
N ALA A 70 -10.33 -3.47 -5.33
CA ALA A 70 -9.87 -2.89 -4.08
C ALA A 70 -10.26 -3.72 -2.84
N GLN A 71 -9.35 -3.76 -1.87
CA GLN A 71 -9.67 -4.19 -0.50
C GLN A 71 -10.66 -3.18 0.12
N PRO A 72 -11.65 -3.63 0.91
CA PRO A 72 -12.45 -2.71 1.71
C PRO A 72 -11.61 -2.04 2.81
N LEU A 73 -12.09 -0.90 3.32
CA LEU A 73 -11.57 -0.27 4.55
C LEU A 73 -12.57 -0.43 5.69
N TYR A 74 -12.09 -0.42 6.93
CA TYR A 74 -12.94 -0.39 8.12
C TYR A 74 -12.62 0.85 8.95
N ILE A 75 -13.65 1.66 9.22
CA ILE A 75 -13.53 2.88 10.01
C ILE A 75 -14.45 2.79 11.22
N GLU A 76 -13.84 2.83 12.40
CA GLU A 76 -14.52 2.95 13.68
C GLU A 76 -15.04 4.38 13.87
N GLY A 77 -16.24 4.50 14.43
CA GLY A 77 -16.83 5.80 14.77
C GLY A 77 -17.23 6.66 13.57
N GLY A 78 -17.88 6.09 12.55
CA GLY A 78 -18.61 6.84 11.54
C GLY A 78 -19.96 7.39 12.04
N PRO A 79 -20.75 8.07 11.18
CA PRO A 79 -21.96 8.80 11.60
C PRO A 79 -23.00 7.92 12.29
N ASN A 80 -23.11 6.66 11.84
CA ASN A 80 -24.07 5.67 12.34
C ASN A 80 -23.38 4.49 13.04
N GLY A 81 -22.13 4.67 13.49
CA GLY A 81 -21.30 3.60 14.04
C GLY A 81 -20.18 3.18 13.09
N PRO A 82 -19.56 2.01 13.30
CA PRO A 82 -18.47 1.55 12.44
C PRO A 82 -18.97 1.31 11.02
N MET A 83 -18.11 1.60 10.04
CA MET A 83 -18.44 1.51 8.63
C MET A 83 -17.38 0.81 7.80
N ILE A 84 -17.83 0.20 6.70
CA ILE A 84 -17.00 -0.35 5.64
C ILE A 84 -17.00 0.62 4.47
N ILE A 85 -15.82 0.98 3.96
CA ILE A 85 -15.70 1.69 2.69
C ILE A 85 -15.40 0.68 1.59
N ALA A 86 -16.16 0.74 0.50
CA ALA A 86 -15.94 -0.06 -0.70
C ALA A 86 -15.98 0.84 -1.94
N VAL A 87 -15.09 0.56 -2.90
CA VAL A 87 -15.00 1.27 -4.17
C VAL A 87 -15.06 0.27 -5.33
N THR A 88 -15.44 0.75 -6.51
CA THR A 88 -15.69 -0.14 -7.65
C THR A 88 -15.13 0.42 -8.95
N GLU A 89 -14.88 -0.47 -9.90
CA GLU A 89 -14.51 -0.14 -11.29
C GLU A 89 -15.55 0.73 -12.02
N SER A 90 -16.78 0.80 -11.51
CA SER A 90 -17.83 1.69 -12.04
C SER A 90 -17.78 3.09 -11.44
N ASN A 91 -16.67 3.47 -10.79
CA ASN A 91 -16.48 4.75 -10.09
C ASN A 91 -17.52 5.03 -8.98
N ASN A 92 -18.07 3.96 -8.39
CA ASN A 92 -18.92 4.09 -7.21
C ASN A 92 -18.09 3.99 -5.92
N VAL A 93 -18.45 4.79 -4.91
CA VAL A 93 -17.92 4.73 -3.55
C VAL A 93 -19.08 4.53 -2.58
N TYR A 94 -18.95 3.58 -1.66
CA TYR A 94 -19.97 3.25 -0.66
C TYR A 94 -19.37 3.31 0.74
N ALA A 95 -20.09 3.93 1.68
CA ALA A 95 -19.95 3.63 3.10
C ALA A 95 -21.13 2.77 3.56
N LEU A 96 -20.82 1.59 4.07
CA LEU A 96 -21.79 0.61 4.56
C LEU A 96 -21.69 0.52 6.07
N ASP A 97 -22.80 0.35 6.77
CA ASP A 97 -22.81 0.02 8.19
C ASP A 97 -22.11 -1.35 8.41
N ALA A 98 -21.08 -1.39 9.24
CA ALA A 98 -20.26 -2.59 9.40
C ALA A 98 -20.99 -3.75 10.10
N THR A 99 -22.14 -3.49 10.74
CA THR A 99 -22.93 -4.54 11.40
C THR A 99 -23.97 -5.14 10.47
N THR A 100 -24.64 -4.30 9.70
CA THR A 100 -25.83 -4.66 8.90
C THR A 100 -25.55 -4.71 7.40
N GLY A 101 -24.51 -4.06 6.92
CA GLY A 101 -24.15 -3.93 5.50
C GLY A 101 -24.91 -2.84 4.76
N THR A 102 -25.93 -2.24 5.38
CA THR A 102 -26.77 -1.21 4.74
C THR A 102 -25.99 0.06 4.42
N VAL A 103 -26.32 0.71 3.30
CA VAL A 103 -25.66 1.94 2.86
C VAL A 103 -25.93 3.08 3.85
N ILE A 104 -24.85 3.69 4.36
CA ILE A 104 -24.88 4.94 5.13
C ILE A 104 -24.91 6.12 4.15
N TRP A 105 -23.97 6.13 3.20
CA TRP A 105 -23.92 7.06 2.09
C TRP A 105 -23.26 6.39 0.89
N GLN A 106 -23.53 6.90 -0.31
CA GLN A 106 -22.88 6.46 -1.55
C GLN A 106 -22.64 7.63 -2.49
N ARG A 107 -21.61 7.51 -3.32
CA ARG A 107 -21.29 8.39 -4.45
C ARG A 107 -21.28 7.55 -5.72
N SER A 108 -22.16 7.87 -6.65
CA SER A 108 -22.24 7.27 -8.00
C SER A 108 -22.07 8.31 -9.10
N ASP A 109 -21.55 9.47 -8.71
CA ASP A 109 -21.43 10.71 -9.49
C ASP A 109 -19.98 11.17 -9.63
N ILE A 110 -19.00 10.33 -9.24
CA ILE A 110 -17.56 10.60 -9.40
C ILE A 110 -17.22 10.85 -10.87
N GLY A 111 -17.84 10.09 -11.78
CA GLY A 111 -17.71 10.24 -13.22
C GLY A 111 -17.89 8.91 -13.95
N PRO A 112 -18.15 8.91 -15.26
CA PRO A 112 -18.28 7.67 -16.03
C PRO A 112 -16.95 6.90 -16.03
N SER A 113 -16.99 5.62 -15.70
CA SER A 113 -15.84 4.71 -15.83
C SER A 113 -15.46 4.51 -17.30
N VAL A 114 -14.22 4.13 -17.56
CA VAL A 114 -13.68 3.98 -18.92
C VAL A 114 -13.92 2.56 -19.44
N PRO A 115 -14.63 2.35 -20.56
CA PRO A 115 -14.70 1.04 -21.19
C PRO A 115 -13.33 0.63 -21.70
N SER A 116 -12.93 -0.64 -21.51
CA SER A 116 -11.61 -1.13 -21.94
C SER A 116 -11.34 -0.91 -23.43
N SER A 117 -12.38 -0.90 -24.26
CA SER A 117 -12.30 -0.62 -25.70
C SER A 117 -11.85 0.81 -26.06
N SER A 118 -11.83 1.73 -25.08
CA SER A 118 -11.36 3.12 -25.26
C SER A 118 -9.87 3.28 -24.93
N LEU A 119 -9.29 2.27 -24.29
CA LEU A 119 -7.89 2.20 -23.87
C LEU A 119 -7.06 1.46 -24.92
N PRO A 120 -5.73 1.69 -24.98
CA PRO A 120 -4.87 1.02 -25.95
C PRO A 120 -4.77 -0.50 -25.71
N CYS A 121 -4.79 -0.90 -24.45
CA CYS A 121 -4.93 -2.27 -23.96
C CYS A 121 -5.51 -2.21 -22.53
N SER A 122 -6.10 -3.30 -22.04
CA SER A 122 -6.54 -3.47 -20.64
C SER A 122 -7.16 -4.87 -20.47
N ASN A 123 -7.04 -5.45 -19.28
CA ASN A 123 -7.76 -6.66 -18.85
C ASN A 123 -8.85 -6.37 -17.79
N ILE A 124 -9.11 -5.10 -17.49
CA ILE A 124 -10.16 -4.64 -16.57
C ILE A 124 -11.24 -3.90 -17.38
N ASN A 125 -12.51 -4.23 -17.15
CA ASN A 125 -13.63 -3.60 -17.87
C ASN A 125 -14.92 -3.47 -17.01
N PRO A 126 -15.48 -2.25 -16.87
CA PRO A 126 -14.81 -0.98 -17.15
C PRO A 126 -13.59 -0.78 -16.24
N VAL A 127 -12.76 0.23 -16.50
CA VAL A 127 -11.69 0.69 -15.61
C VAL A 127 -12.17 1.96 -14.89
N GLY A 128 -12.06 1.98 -13.57
CA GLY A 128 -12.50 3.08 -12.72
C GLY A 128 -11.61 3.29 -11.50
N ILE A 129 -12.16 3.05 -10.31
CA ILE A 129 -11.39 3.02 -9.06
C ILE A 129 -10.92 1.58 -8.84
N THR A 130 -9.64 1.33 -9.14
CA THR A 130 -9.03 -0.01 -9.09
C THR A 130 -8.32 -0.24 -7.75
N GLY A 131 -7.39 0.66 -7.40
CA GLY A 131 -6.54 0.54 -6.22
C GLY A 131 -7.31 0.78 -4.91
N THR A 132 -6.84 0.15 -3.83
CA THR A 132 -7.41 0.34 -2.50
C THR A 132 -7.23 1.80 -2.04
N PRO A 133 -8.31 2.49 -1.60
CA PRO A 133 -8.25 3.83 -1.04
C PRO A 133 -7.43 3.93 0.26
N VAL A 134 -7.16 5.15 0.70
CA VAL A 134 -6.55 5.43 2.01
C VAL A 134 -7.36 6.47 2.80
N VAL A 135 -7.47 6.30 4.11
CA VAL A 135 -8.15 7.25 5.02
C VAL A 135 -7.18 7.90 6.00
N GLU A 136 -7.22 9.23 6.04
CA GLU A 136 -6.60 10.04 7.10
C GLU A 136 -7.66 10.25 8.20
N LEU A 137 -7.47 9.63 9.36
CA LEU A 137 -8.48 9.62 10.44
C LEU A 137 -8.59 10.93 11.23
N ALA A 138 -7.52 11.71 11.34
CA ALA A 138 -7.49 12.95 12.10
C ALA A 138 -8.30 14.06 11.44
N SER A 139 -8.23 14.18 10.11
CA SER A 139 -9.02 15.08 9.29
C SER A 139 -10.26 14.43 8.68
N ARG A 140 -10.47 13.12 8.88
CA ARG A 140 -11.62 12.35 8.38
C ARG A 140 -11.73 12.35 6.85
N ARG A 141 -10.61 12.16 6.16
CA ARG A 141 -10.53 12.29 4.69
C ARG A 141 -10.20 10.96 4.04
N LEU A 142 -11.03 10.56 3.08
CA LEU A 142 -10.86 9.40 2.21
C LEU A 142 -10.21 9.85 0.90
N PHE A 143 -9.15 9.18 0.46
CA PHE A 143 -8.46 9.44 -0.80
C PHE A 143 -8.44 8.20 -1.68
N PHE A 144 -8.66 8.39 -2.97
CA PHE A 144 -8.62 7.36 -4.01
C PHE A 144 -8.29 8.00 -5.35
N ASP A 145 -7.80 7.20 -6.29
CA ASP A 145 -7.72 7.59 -7.71
C ASP A 145 -8.95 7.07 -8.47
N ALA A 146 -9.45 7.86 -9.42
CA ALA A 146 -10.49 7.43 -10.34
C ALA A 146 -10.10 7.76 -11.78
N LEU A 147 -10.13 6.76 -12.66
CA LEU A 147 -10.05 6.97 -14.10
C LEU A 147 -11.43 7.34 -14.65
N ILE A 148 -11.54 8.54 -15.23
CA ILE A 148 -12.79 9.10 -15.71
C ILE A 148 -12.79 9.27 -17.22
N ASN A 149 -13.87 8.79 -17.85
CA ASN A 149 -14.12 8.94 -19.28
C ASN A 149 -14.63 10.35 -19.61
N GLY A 150 -14.33 10.84 -20.82
CA GLY A 150 -14.73 12.16 -21.28
C GLY A 150 -14.12 12.50 -22.63
N ALA A 151 -14.06 13.80 -22.97
CA ALA A 151 -13.34 14.26 -24.16
C ALA A 151 -11.84 13.89 -24.12
N THR A 152 -11.29 13.79 -22.91
CA THR A 152 -9.98 13.22 -22.61
C THR A 152 -10.14 12.31 -21.41
N ILE A 153 -9.63 11.09 -21.50
CA ILE A 153 -9.57 10.16 -20.38
C ILE A 153 -8.52 10.68 -19.38
N LYS A 154 -8.89 10.77 -18.10
CA LYS A 154 -8.04 11.35 -17.06
C LYS A 154 -8.17 10.62 -15.73
N HIS A 155 -7.03 10.43 -15.08
CA HIS A 155 -6.93 10.10 -13.67
C HIS A 155 -7.16 11.35 -12.82
N PHE A 156 -7.94 11.17 -11.77
CA PHE A 156 -8.22 12.18 -10.78
C PHE A 156 -8.01 11.59 -9.38
N ILE A 157 -7.12 12.20 -8.62
CA ILE A 157 -6.96 11.86 -7.21
C ILE A 157 -8.01 12.67 -6.44
N TYR A 158 -8.92 11.97 -5.76
CA TYR A 158 -10.02 12.55 -5.00
C TYR A 158 -9.71 12.65 -3.52
N SER A 159 -10.40 13.56 -2.84
CA SER A 159 -10.55 13.56 -1.39
C SER A 159 -12.01 13.77 -1.03
N LEU A 160 -12.61 12.81 -0.32
CA LEU A 160 -13.94 12.92 0.25
C LEU A 160 -13.86 13.02 1.77
N ASP A 161 -14.81 13.72 2.39
CA ASP A 161 -15.10 13.56 3.80
C ASP A 161 -15.63 12.14 4.01
N VAL A 162 -14.95 11.35 4.84
CA VAL A 162 -15.24 9.91 4.99
C VAL A 162 -16.57 9.66 5.72
N ASP A 163 -17.07 10.64 6.46
CA ASP A 163 -18.32 10.55 7.22
C ASP A 163 -19.55 10.87 6.36
N THR A 164 -19.41 11.78 5.41
CA THR A 164 -20.53 12.30 4.60
C THR A 164 -20.48 11.91 3.13
N GLY A 165 -19.30 11.55 2.62
CA GLY A 165 -19.06 11.31 1.21
C GLY A 165 -18.91 12.59 0.37
N GLU A 166 -18.97 13.78 0.98
CA GLU A 166 -18.83 15.06 0.28
C GLU A 166 -17.40 15.30 -0.20
N THR A 167 -17.24 15.90 -1.38
CA THR A 167 -15.89 16.23 -1.89
C THR A 167 -15.28 17.37 -1.09
N ASN A 168 -14.06 17.16 -0.58
CA ASN A 168 -13.33 18.19 0.17
C ASN A 168 -12.97 19.39 -0.72
N LEU A 169 -12.97 20.59 -0.13
CA LEU A 169 -12.63 21.82 -0.85
C LEU A 169 -11.24 21.73 -1.48
N GLY A 170 -11.15 22.12 -2.76
CA GLY A 170 -9.90 22.12 -3.53
C GLY A 170 -9.59 20.81 -4.26
N TRP A 171 -10.44 19.80 -4.14
CA TRP A 171 -10.33 18.50 -4.83
C TRP A 171 -11.36 18.35 -5.95
N PRO A 172 -11.14 17.46 -6.94
CA PRO A 172 -10.00 16.55 -7.12
C PRO A 172 -8.76 17.20 -7.77
N VAL A 173 -7.64 16.46 -7.78
CA VAL A 173 -6.41 16.79 -8.54
C VAL A 173 -6.43 16.11 -9.90
N ASP A 174 -6.31 16.90 -10.99
CA ASP A 174 -6.14 16.41 -12.36
C ASP A 174 -4.68 16.01 -12.61
N VAL A 175 -4.41 14.71 -12.64
CA VAL A 175 -3.04 14.18 -12.68
C VAL A 175 -2.32 14.58 -13.98
N ASN A 176 -3.01 14.58 -15.12
CA ASN A 176 -2.43 15.03 -16.40
C ASN A 176 -1.98 16.50 -16.35
N ALA A 177 -2.69 17.34 -15.60
CA ALA A 177 -2.39 18.76 -15.53
C ALA A 177 -1.26 19.09 -14.56
N THR A 178 -1.02 18.24 -13.55
CA THR A 178 -0.13 18.56 -12.43
C THR A 178 1.12 17.68 -12.35
N ALA A 179 1.05 16.41 -12.75
CA ALA A 179 2.18 15.50 -12.63
C ALA A 179 3.17 15.69 -13.79
N ASN A 180 4.37 16.12 -13.42
CA ASN A 180 5.51 16.25 -14.32
C ASN A 180 6.78 15.78 -13.63
N TYR A 181 7.65 15.10 -14.37
CA TYR A 181 8.95 14.68 -13.87
C TYR A 181 10.01 14.88 -14.96
N ASN A 182 11.04 15.68 -14.68
CA ASN A 182 12.13 15.98 -15.61
C ASN A 182 11.66 16.41 -17.02
N GLY A 183 10.57 17.18 -17.11
CA GLY A 183 9.99 17.63 -18.37
C GLY A 183 9.04 16.64 -19.04
N MET A 184 8.94 15.40 -18.54
CA MET A 184 7.94 14.42 -18.95
C MET A 184 6.60 14.74 -18.27
N THR A 185 5.53 14.83 -19.04
CA THR A 185 4.17 15.06 -18.51
C THR A 185 3.42 13.73 -18.45
N PHE A 186 2.63 13.54 -17.39
CA PHE A 186 1.81 12.34 -17.22
C PHE A 186 0.68 12.27 -18.26
N GLU A 187 0.43 11.08 -18.81
CA GLU A 187 -0.66 10.81 -19.76
C GLU A 187 -1.56 9.67 -19.27
N SER A 188 -2.74 10.00 -18.76
CA SER A 188 -3.67 9.00 -18.21
C SER A 188 -4.12 7.91 -19.18
N ARG A 189 -4.21 8.18 -20.50
CA ARG A 189 -4.72 7.19 -21.45
C ARG A 189 -3.82 5.95 -21.55
N ILE A 190 -2.54 6.08 -21.25
CA ILE A 190 -1.55 5.01 -21.36
C ILE A 190 -1.09 4.50 -19.99
N GLN A 191 -1.65 5.05 -18.91
CA GLN A 191 -1.32 4.69 -17.53
C GLN A 191 -2.52 4.03 -16.86
N GLU A 192 -2.26 3.03 -16.04
CA GLU A 192 -3.21 2.32 -15.19
C GLU A 192 -2.84 2.59 -13.73
N GLU A 193 -3.84 2.96 -12.92
CA GLU A 193 -3.75 2.91 -11.47
C GLU A 193 -4.32 1.56 -11.03
N ARG A 194 -3.49 0.77 -10.34
CA ARG A 194 -3.85 -0.56 -9.84
C ARG A 194 -3.37 -0.79 -8.41
N GLY A 195 -2.20 -0.25 -8.08
CA GLY A 195 -1.59 -0.41 -6.76
C GLY A 195 -2.23 0.52 -5.72
N ALA A 196 -2.53 -0.02 -4.55
CA ALA A 196 -3.15 0.72 -3.45
C ALA A 196 -2.44 2.03 -3.07
N LEU A 197 -3.24 3.03 -2.71
CA LEU A 197 -2.74 4.32 -2.25
C LEU A 197 -2.05 4.19 -0.88
N ALA A 198 -1.08 5.07 -0.63
CA ALA A 198 -0.43 5.21 0.67
C ALA A 198 -0.56 6.63 1.19
N LEU A 199 -0.51 6.80 2.51
CA LEU A 199 -0.51 8.11 3.16
C LEU A 199 0.61 8.15 4.20
N VAL A 200 1.56 9.07 4.01
CA VAL A 200 2.72 9.24 4.90
C VAL A 200 2.95 10.73 5.08
N ASP A 201 3.06 11.18 6.33
CA ASP A 201 3.35 12.57 6.71
C ASP A 201 2.51 13.64 5.98
N GLY A 202 1.22 13.36 5.81
CA GLY A 202 0.29 14.30 5.17
C GLY A 202 0.39 14.37 3.64
N ILE A 203 1.05 13.40 3.01
CA ILE A 203 1.12 13.27 1.56
C ILE A 203 0.48 11.95 1.15
N VAL A 204 -0.50 12.01 0.25
CA VAL A 204 -1.07 10.82 -0.39
C VAL A 204 -0.23 10.44 -1.61
N TYR A 205 0.14 9.18 -1.73
CA TYR A 205 0.95 8.63 -2.82
C TYR A 205 0.14 7.65 -3.64
N VAL A 206 0.22 7.80 -4.96
CA VAL A 206 -0.45 6.96 -5.96
C VAL A 206 0.60 6.45 -6.94
N SER A 207 0.63 5.14 -7.16
CA SER A 207 1.55 4.51 -8.12
C SER A 207 0.83 4.10 -9.40
N TYR A 208 1.48 4.28 -10.54
CA TYR A 208 0.93 3.96 -11.85
C TYR A 208 1.85 3.04 -12.65
N SER A 209 1.23 2.28 -13.55
CA SER A 209 1.87 1.36 -14.49
C SER A 209 1.30 1.52 -15.89
N GLY A 210 1.82 0.74 -16.85
CA GLY A 210 1.10 0.48 -18.09
C GLY A 210 -0.09 -0.46 -17.85
N TYR A 211 -0.96 -0.54 -18.85
CA TYR A 211 -2.03 -1.52 -18.87
C TYR A 211 -1.51 -2.93 -19.19
N SER A 212 -2.28 -3.96 -18.81
CA SER A 212 -2.05 -5.34 -19.22
C SER A 212 -1.82 -5.45 -20.74
N GLY A 213 -0.62 -5.93 -21.11
CA GLY A 213 -0.16 -6.06 -22.49
C GLY A 213 1.00 -5.13 -22.89
N ASP A 214 1.46 -4.27 -21.97
CA ASP A 214 2.60 -3.36 -22.18
C ASP A 214 2.50 -2.52 -23.45
N CYS A 215 1.33 -1.92 -23.66
CA CYS A 215 1.07 -1.11 -24.84
C CYS A 215 1.50 0.35 -24.66
N GLU A 216 1.81 1.01 -25.79
CA GLU A 216 2.21 2.43 -25.86
C GLU A 216 3.48 2.75 -25.08
N THR A 217 3.79 4.04 -24.92
CA THR A 217 5.01 4.53 -24.26
C THR A 217 4.75 4.93 -22.82
N TYR A 218 4.20 4.01 -22.02
CA TYR A 218 3.95 4.26 -20.62
C TYR A 218 5.27 4.31 -19.82
N HIS A 219 5.21 4.86 -18.62
CA HIS A 219 6.30 4.88 -17.64
C HIS A 219 5.76 4.51 -16.26
N GLY A 220 6.57 3.91 -15.38
CA GLY A 220 6.19 3.80 -13.97
C GLY A 220 6.17 5.19 -13.32
N TRP A 221 5.11 5.50 -12.55
CA TRP A 221 5.01 6.77 -11.81
C TRP A 221 4.71 6.55 -10.34
N VAL A 222 5.20 7.45 -9.51
CA VAL A 222 4.65 7.72 -8.19
C VAL A 222 4.30 9.20 -8.12
N VAL A 223 3.04 9.52 -7.87
CA VAL A 223 2.55 10.89 -7.69
C VAL A 223 2.22 11.10 -6.22
N GLY A 224 2.76 12.15 -5.62
CA GLY A 224 2.48 12.58 -4.25
C GLY A 224 1.70 13.89 -4.24
N VAL A 225 0.65 13.96 -3.43
CA VAL A 225 -0.18 15.15 -3.24
C VAL A 225 -0.26 15.51 -1.76
N ASP A 226 0.09 16.75 -1.41
CA ASP A 226 -0.11 17.26 -0.05
C ASP A 226 -1.62 17.31 0.26
N ILE A 227 -2.05 16.65 1.32
CA ILE A 227 -3.48 16.53 1.62
C ILE A 227 -4.10 17.88 1.96
N ASN A 228 -3.35 18.80 2.56
CA ASN A 228 -3.84 20.13 2.96
C ASN A 228 -3.69 21.17 1.86
N SER A 229 -2.85 20.90 0.87
CA SER A 229 -2.58 21.78 -0.27
C SER A 229 -2.59 20.98 -1.58
N PRO A 230 -3.76 20.61 -2.13
CA PRO A 230 -3.85 19.73 -3.31
C PRO A 230 -3.20 20.29 -4.59
N THR A 231 -2.80 21.56 -4.60
CA THR A 231 -1.99 22.16 -5.67
C THR A 231 -0.49 21.83 -5.57
N ASN A 232 -0.03 21.33 -4.42
CA ASN A 232 1.34 20.90 -4.20
C ASN A 232 1.45 19.41 -4.59
N VAL A 233 1.80 19.21 -5.86
CA VAL A 233 1.98 17.89 -6.47
C VAL A 233 3.44 17.71 -6.83
N LEU A 234 4.01 16.59 -6.40
CA LEU A 234 5.34 16.13 -6.78
C LEU A 234 5.23 14.74 -7.39
N ALA A 235 6.12 14.41 -8.31
CA ALA A 235 6.10 13.12 -8.96
C ALA A 235 7.53 12.59 -9.18
N TRP A 236 7.64 11.28 -9.23
CA TRP A 236 8.78 10.55 -9.76
C TRP A 236 8.30 9.62 -10.88
N ALA A 237 9.13 9.43 -11.89
CA ALA A 237 8.89 8.45 -12.94
C ALA A 237 10.16 7.69 -13.32
N THR A 238 9.98 6.49 -13.87
CA THR A 238 11.07 5.76 -14.52
C THR A 238 11.61 6.55 -15.71
N ILE A 239 12.93 6.45 -15.95
CA ILE A 239 13.57 7.16 -17.07
C ILE A 239 13.29 6.42 -18.38
N ALA A 240 13.40 5.09 -18.37
CA ALA A 240 13.02 4.26 -19.50
C ALA A 240 11.50 4.16 -19.64
N VAL A 241 11.05 3.91 -20.87
CA VAL A 241 9.68 3.44 -21.15
C VAL A 241 9.48 2.12 -20.44
N GLY A 242 8.30 1.89 -19.87
CA GLY A 242 8.02 0.75 -19.03
C GLY A 242 8.31 1.02 -17.55
N GLY A 243 8.64 -0.02 -16.81
CA GLY A 243 8.96 0.03 -15.39
C GLY A 243 7.73 0.30 -14.53
N GLY A 244 6.57 -0.19 -14.96
CA GLY A 244 5.29 0.06 -14.30
C GLY A 244 5.27 -0.43 -12.85
N ILE A 245 4.55 0.29 -11.99
CA ILE A 245 4.37 -0.08 -10.58
C ILE A 245 2.94 -0.57 -10.39
N TRP A 246 2.74 -1.86 -10.58
CA TRP A 246 1.40 -2.45 -10.74
C TRP A 246 1.01 -3.47 -9.67
N GLY A 247 1.95 -3.82 -8.77
CA GLY A 247 1.67 -4.68 -7.64
C GLY A 247 0.49 -4.13 -6.81
N HIS A 248 -0.43 -5.01 -6.43
CA HIS A 248 -1.72 -4.65 -5.81
C HIS A 248 -1.56 -3.87 -4.48
N GLY A 249 -0.54 -4.19 -3.69
CA GLY A 249 -0.18 -3.47 -2.47
C GLY A 249 0.30 -2.02 -2.67
N GLY A 250 0.54 -1.60 -3.92
CA GLY A 250 1.01 -0.27 -4.29
C GLY A 250 2.28 0.18 -3.56
N VAL A 251 2.25 1.40 -3.03
CA VAL A 251 3.38 2.03 -2.32
C VAL A 251 3.46 1.51 -0.88
N ALA A 252 4.64 1.04 -0.45
CA ALA A 252 4.94 0.73 0.95
C ALA A 252 5.80 1.81 1.60
N SER A 253 5.89 1.85 2.92
CA SER A 253 6.68 2.83 3.65
C SER A 253 7.14 2.33 5.02
N ASP A 254 8.31 2.82 5.45
CA ASP A 254 8.83 2.69 6.81
C ASP A 254 8.37 3.82 7.75
N GLY A 255 7.46 4.68 7.28
CA GLY A 255 6.97 5.87 7.97
C GLY A 255 7.71 7.16 7.61
N THR A 256 8.79 7.10 6.81
CA THR A 256 9.52 8.29 6.35
C THR A 256 9.87 8.22 4.87
N ASN A 257 10.23 7.04 4.39
CA ASN A 257 10.56 6.75 3.00
C ASN A 257 9.47 5.85 2.39
N MET A 258 9.29 5.98 1.09
CA MET A 258 8.39 5.16 0.30
C MET A 258 9.20 4.16 -0.51
N PHE A 259 8.67 2.96 -0.69
CA PHE A 259 9.26 1.87 -1.43
C PHE A 259 8.26 1.35 -2.45
N VAL A 260 8.70 1.27 -3.71
CA VAL A 260 7.94 0.69 -4.82
C VAL A 260 8.79 -0.32 -5.56
N VAL A 261 8.15 -1.27 -6.23
CA VAL A 261 8.82 -2.25 -7.09
C VAL A 261 8.37 -2.00 -8.53
N THR A 262 9.33 -1.76 -9.41
CA THR A 262 9.08 -1.51 -10.84
C THR A 262 9.18 -2.81 -11.62
N GLY A 263 8.36 -2.96 -12.66
CA GLY A 263 8.46 -4.06 -13.63
C GLY A 263 9.54 -3.84 -14.70
N ASN A 264 9.41 -4.59 -15.79
CA ASN A 264 10.28 -4.53 -16.97
C ASN A 264 10.31 -3.16 -17.64
N THR A 265 11.49 -2.75 -18.10
CA THR A 265 11.70 -1.58 -18.95
C THR A 265 12.04 -1.94 -20.40
N PHE A 266 11.82 -0.98 -21.31
CA PHE A 266 12.00 -1.16 -22.75
C PHE A 266 13.04 -0.21 -23.33
N ASN A 267 13.66 -0.62 -24.43
CA ASN A 267 14.58 0.20 -25.23
C ASN A 267 15.71 0.83 -24.43
N THR A 268 16.24 0.11 -23.44
CA THR A 268 17.19 0.66 -22.47
C THR A 268 18.61 0.89 -23.02
N GLY A 269 18.91 0.31 -24.19
CA GLY A 269 20.26 0.34 -24.78
C GLY A 269 21.31 -0.32 -23.88
N GLY A 270 20.90 -1.21 -22.99
CA GLY A 270 21.77 -1.90 -22.04
C GLY A 270 22.10 -1.12 -20.76
N ASN A 271 21.52 0.06 -20.55
CA ASN A 271 21.73 0.88 -19.35
C ASN A 271 20.55 0.74 -18.40
N TRP A 272 20.81 0.58 -17.10
CA TRP A 272 19.74 0.57 -16.12
C TRP A 272 19.10 1.96 -16.01
N MET A 273 17.77 2.04 -16.17
CA MET A 273 17.03 3.30 -16.27
C MET A 273 15.69 3.26 -15.50
N GLY A 274 15.65 2.51 -14.40
CA GLY A 274 14.52 2.50 -13.46
C GLY A 274 13.61 1.27 -13.49
N GLY A 275 13.94 0.24 -14.28
CA GLY A 275 13.19 -1.04 -14.31
C GLY A 275 13.70 -2.05 -13.31
N GLU A 276 12.86 -3.06 -13.02
CA GLU A 276 13.23 -4.26 -12.26
C GLU A 276 13.92 -3.97 -10.93
N ALA A 277 13.37 -3.01 -10.17
CA ALA A 277 14.04 -2.46 -9.02
C ALA A 277 13.09 -2.20 -7.86
N ILE A 278 13.66 -2.30 -6.65
CA ILE A 278 13.11 -1.62 -5.50
C ILE A 278 13.61 -0.17 -5.56
N ILE A 279 12.69 0.79 -5.61
CA ILE A 279 13.00 2.22 -5.60
C ILE A 279 12.66 2.79 -4.23
N ARG A 280 13.60 3.52 -3.62
CA ARG A 280 13.35 4.31 -2.40
C ARG A 280 13.13 5.78 -2.76
N LEU A 281 12.02 6.31 -2.30
CA LEU A 281 11.62 7.71 -2.44
C LEU A 281 11.53 8.34 -1.04
N GLN A 282 11.90 9.61 -0.92
CA GLN A 282 11.64 10.46 0.24
C GLN A 282 10.32 11.21 0.07
N ALA A 283 9.88 11.92 1.12
CA ALA A 283 8.66 12.72 1.11
C ALA A 283 8.52 13.59 -0.15
N GLY A 284 7.33 13.56 -0.77
CA GLY A 284 7.09 14.29 -2.02
C GLY A 284 7.67 13.58 -3.25
N PRO A 285 7.32 12.32 -3.47
CA PRO A 285 8.17 11.23 -4.02
C PRO A 285 9.55 11.65 -4.59
N VAL A 286 10.49 12.07 -3.74
CA VAL A 286 11.84 12.45 -4.20
C VAL A 286 12.74 11.22 -4.28
N PHE A 287 13.30 10.92 -5.46
CA PHE A 287 14.22 9.79 -5.63
C PHE A 287 15.42 9.86 -4.67
N SER A 288 15.70 8.75 -3.99
CA SER A 288 16.80 8.67 -3.02
C SER A 288 17.78 7.55 -3.32
N ASP A 289 17.30 6.33 -3.58
CA ASP A 289 18.14 5.14 -3.74
C ASP A 289 17.38 4.06 -4.53
N PHE A 290 18.08 3.03 -4.98
CA PHE A 290 17.47 1.87 -5.63
C PHE A 290 18.29 0.60 -5.43
N TRP A 291 17.63 -0.55 -5.55
CA TRP A 291 18.27 -1.84 -5.74
C TRP A 291 17.69 -2.49 -6.99
N ALA A 292 18.55 -3.02 -7.85
CA ALA A 292 18.16 -3.87 -8.96
C ALA A 292 19.05 -5.13 -8.99
N PRO A 293 18.52 -6.30 -9.35
CA PRO A 293 19.32 -7.52 -9.43
C PRO A 293 20.30 -7.42 -10.59
N THR A 294 21.44 -8.09 -10.50
CA THR A 294 22.50 -8.03 -11.53
C THR A 294 22.07 -8.58 -12.89
N ASN A 295 20.99 -9.37 -12.93
CA ASN A 295 20.37 -9.89 -14.13
C ASN A 295 19.12 -9.11 -14.57
N TRP A 296 18.91 -7.86 -14.11
CA TRP A 296 17.74 -7.04 -14.46
C TRP A 296 17.44 -7.02 -15.96
N ILE A 297 18.47 -6.94 -16.81
CA ILE A 297 18.27 -6.90 -18.28
C ILE A 297 17.67 -8.19 -18.83
N ASN A 298 17.97 -9.34 -18.21
CA ASN A 298 17.36 -10.61 -18.60
C ASN A 298 15.91 -10.71 -18.12
N LEU A 299 15.56 -10.01 -17.02
CA LEU A 299 14.17 -9.92 -16.56
C LEU A 299 13.35 -9.04 -17.51
N ASP A 300 13.90 -7.87 -17.90
CA ASP A 300 13.34 -6.98 -18.92
C ASP A 300 13.04 -7.73 -20.23
N GLU A 301 14.04 -8.43 -20.78
CA GLU A 301 13.93 -9.11 -22.08
C GLU A 301 12.96 -10.30 -22.06
N GLY A 302 12.67 -10.86 -20.88
CA GLY A 302 11.82 -12.02 -20.72
C GLY A 302 10.41 -11.74 -20.20
N ASP A 303 10.06 -10.47 -19.90
CA ASP A 303 8.85 -10.11 -19.15
C ASP A 303 8.73 -10.91 -17.82
N ILE A 304 9.85 -11.00 -17.12
CA ILE A 304 9.98 -11.76 -15.87
C ILE A 304 10.09 -10.80 -14.68
N ASP A 305 9.22 -9.79 -14.66
CA ASP A 305 9.23 -8.68 -13.71
C ASP A 305 9.57 -9.07 -12.28
N LEU A 306 10.48 -8.30 -11.67
CA LEU A 306 10.56 -8.13 -10.23
C LEU A 306 9.26 -7.52 -9.68
N GLY A 307 8.66 -6.57 -10.42
CA GLY A 307 7.42 -5.85 -10.09
C GLY A 307 6.12 -6.67 -10.05
N GLY A 308 6.19 -7.99 -9.90
CA GLY A 308 5.01 -8.85 -9.80
C GLY A 308 4.25 -8.72 -8.48
N VAL A 309 4.91 -8.27 -7.40
CA VAL A 309 4.33 -8.05 -6.08
C VAL A 309 4.87 -6.74 -5.52
N SER A 310 4.03 -5.98 -4.82
CA SER A 310 4.46 -4.73 -4.18
C SER A 310 5.55 -4.95 -3.14
N ALA A 311 6.31 -3.89 -2.86
CA ALA A 311 7.27 -3.89 -1.77
C ALA A 311 6.56 -4.19 -0.44
N THR A 312 7.22 -4.95 0.43
CA THR A 312 6.78 -5.09 1.83
C THR A 312 7.94 -4.73 2.74
N VAL A 313 7.70 -3.85 3.71
CA VAL A 313 8.74 -3.39 4.64
C VAL A 313 8.78 -4.35 5.83
N ILE A 314 9.95 -4.93 6.12
CA ILE A 314 10.10 -6.00 7.11
C ILE A 314 11.19 -5.64 8.11
N ASP A 315 10.87 -5.76 9.40
CA ASP A 315 11.87 -5.78 10.46
C ASP A 315 12.14 -7.22 10.93
N VAL A 316 13.41 -7.58 11.02
CA VAL A 316 13.89 -8.89 11.48
C VAL A 316 14.81 -8.68 12.69
N PRO A 317 14.23 -8.60 13.90
CA PRO A 317 15.01 -8.41 15.12
C PRO A 317 16.10 -9.48 15.27
N GLY A 318 17.32 -9.05 15.57
CA GLY A 318 18.49 -9.93 15.72
C GLY A 318 19.28 -10.20 14.43
N ALA A 319 18.76 -9.82 13.26
CA ALA A 319 19.50 -9.85 12.01
C ALA A 319 20.36 -8.58 11.81
N THR A 320 21.31 -8.65 10.88
CA THR A 320 22.14 -7.55 10.42
C THR A 320 22.34 -7.68 8.92
N PRO A 321 21.76 -6.78 8.11
CA PRO A 321 20.81 -5.74 8.49
C PRO A 321 19.46 -6.32 8.98
N SER A 322 18.80 -5.62 9.90
CA SER A 322 17.47 -6.01 10.43
C SER A 322 16.32 -5.30 9.75
N GLN A 323 16.57 -4.20 9.05
CA GLN A 323 15.54 -3.36 8.43
C GLN A 323 15.57 -3.60 6.92
N LEU A 324 14.58 -4.32 6.41
CA LEU A 324 14.60 -4.88 5.07
C LEU A 324 13.38 -4.43 4.25
N VAL A 325 13.50 -4.56 2.94
CA VAL A 325 12.39 -4.59 1.99
C VAL A 325 12.37 -5.95 1.31
N LEU A 326 11.18 -6.53 1.20
CA LEU A 326 10.91 -7.73 0.41
C LEU A 326 10.42 -7.35 -0.98
N ALA A 327 10.96 -8.02 -2.00
CA ALA A 327 10.38 -8.09 -3.33
C ALA A 327 10.18 -9.56 -3.75
N LEU A 328 9.09 -9.85 -4.45
CA LEU A 328 8.75 -11.16 -5.00
C LEU A 328 8.50 -11.01 -6.50
N GLY A 329 9.31 -11.67 -7.32
CA GLY A 329 9.26 -11.53 -8.78
C GLY A 329 8.49 -12.65 -9.49
N LYS A 330 8.08 -12.38 -10.73
CA LYS A 330 7.61 -13.38 -11.70
C LYS A 330 8.65 -14.48 -11.94
N ASP A 331 9.92 -14.17 -11.67
CA ASP A 331 11.08 -15.05 -11.78
C ASP A 331 11.13 -16.15 -10.70
N SER A 332 10.08 -16.24 -9.88
CA SER A 332 9.92 -17.21 -8.81
C SER A 332 10.93 -17.03 -7.66
N ASN A 333 11.50 -15.84 -7.48
CA ASN A 333 12.40 -15.53 -6.36
C ASN A 333 11.78 -14.58 -5.34
N ALA A 334 12.27 -14.71 -4.10
CA ALA A 334 12.13 -13.71 -3.05
C ALA A 334 13.48 -13.04 -2.81
N TYR A 335 13.45 -11.71 -2.63
CA TYR A 335 14.61 -10.86 -2.43
C TYR A 335 14.47 -10.07 -1.15
N LEU A 336 15.48 -10.10 -0.29
CA LEU A 336 15.60 -9.19 0.85
C LEU A 336 16.72 -8.20 0.60
N VAL A 337 16.42 -6.92 0.78
CA VAL A 337 17.35 -5.80 0.56
C VAL A 337 17.36 -4.92 1.81
N ASP A 338 18.52 -4.37 2.17
CA ASP A 338 18.63 -3.40 3.27
C ASP A 338 17.91 -2.09 2.91
N ARG A 339 16.82 -1.76 3.60
CA ARG A 339 16.02 -0.57 3.26
C ARG A 339 16.76 0.75 3.47
N ASN A 340 17.82 0.74 4.28
CA ASN A 340 18.64 1.91 4.55
C ASN A 340 19.74 2.13 3.52
N ASN A 341 20.10 1.09 2.76
CA ASN A 341 21.15 1.13 1.75
C ASN A 341 20.84 0.10 0.65
N LEU A 342 20.10 0.52 -0.37
CA LEU A 342 19.64 -0.38 -1.43
C LEU A 342 20.80 -0.80 -2.35
N GLY A 343 21.80 0.06 -2.55
CA GLY A 343 23.11 -0.33 -3.07
C GLY A 343 23.23 -0.46 -4.59
N GLY A 344 22.21 -0.05 -5.35
CA GLY A 344 22.22 -0.01 -6.81
C GLY A 344 22.07 -1.38 -7.48
N VAL A 345 22.76 -1.58 -8.61
CA VAL A 345 22.76 -2.88 -9.30
C VAL A 345 23.74 -3.83 -8.60
N THR A 346 23.23 -4.71 -7.74
CA THR A 346 24.05 -5.57 -6.89
C THR A 346 23.30 -6.83 -6.44
N SER A 347 24.01 -7.76 -5.80
CA SER A 347 23.35 -8.89 -5.13
C SER A 347 22.50 -8.42 -3.95
N PRO A 348 21.34 -9.04 -3.70
CA PRO A 348 20.50 -8.74 -2.54
C PRO A 348 21.18 -9.19 -1.25
N VAL A 349 20.66 -8.76 -0.09
CA VAL A 349 21.09 -9.26 1.22
C VAL A 349 20.81 -10.76 1.33
N ALA A 350 19.65 -11.21 0.84
CA ALA A 350 19.30 -12.62 0.69
C ALA A 350 18.40 -12.84 -0.51
N GLN A 351 18.52 -14.04 -1.11
CA GLN A 351 17.65 -14.51 -2.18
C GLN A 351 17.28 -15.97 -1.93
N ALA A 352 16.04 -16.34 -2.27
CA ALA A 352 15.64 -17.74 -2.34
C ALA A 352 14.66 -17.97 -3.48
N GLY A 353 14.78 -19.14 -4.12
CA GLY A 353 13.76 -19.64 -5.04
C GLY A 353 12.51 -20.04 -4.27
N VAL A 354 11.39 -19.38 -4.56
CA VAL A 354 10.12 -19.58 -3.87
C VAL A 354 9.05 -20.32 -4.68
N SER A 355 9.41 -20.74 -5.91
CA SER A 355 8.67 -21.60 -6.85
C SER A 355 7.27 -21.13 -7.23
N GLY A 356 7.03 -21.02 -8.53
CA GLY A 356 5.79 -20.47 -9.10
C GLY A 356 5.94 -18.97 -9.37
N ILE A 357 5.24 -18.50 -10.40
CA ILE A 357 5.26 -17.09 -10.81
C ILE A 357 4.52 -16.28 -9.75
N ASN A 358 5.19 -15.27 -9.18
CA ASN A 358 4.61 -14.38 -8.19
C ASN A 358 4.16 -13.10 -8.89
N ARG A 359 2.85 -12.92 -9.00
CA ARG A 359 2.30 -11.89 -9.87
C ARG A 359 0.90 -11.42 -9.46
N GLY A 360 0.76 -10.10 -9.37
CA GLY A 360 -0.44 -9.33 -9.07
C GLY A 360 -0.93 -9.41 -7.63
N THR A 361 -0.43 -10.35 -6.82
CA THR A 361 -0.81 -10.54 -5.41
C THR A 361 -0.11 -9.55 -4.48
N SER A 362 -0.62 -9.41 -3.25
CA SER A 362 0.04 -8.76 -2.13
C SER A 362 0.63 -9.82 -1.17
N ALA A 363 1.80 -9.56 -0.61
CA ALA A 363 2.39 -10.43 0.42
C ALA A 363 1.95 -9.98 1.82
N VAL A 364 2.09 -10.89 2.79
CA VAL A 364 1.94 -10.59 4.22
C VAL A 364 3.22 -10.91 4.97
N THR A 365 3.46 -10.20 6.06
CA THR A 365 4.62 -10.43 6.92
C THR A 365 4.21 -10.40 8.38
N TYR A 366 4.67 -11.36 9.17
CA TYR A 366 4.27 -11.47 10.56
C TYR A 366 5.39 -12.07 11.40
N HIS A 367 5.36 -11.80 12.70
CA HIS A 367 6.38 -12.26 13.64
C HIS A 367 5.77 -13.12 14.72
N THR A 368 6.12 -14.40 14.73
CA THR A 368 5.74 -15.35 15.78
C THR A 368 6.87 -15.53 16.77
N SER A 369 6.64 -16.26 17.86
CA SER A 369 7.72 -16.65 18.77
C SER A 369 8.80 -17.51 18.10
N GLN A 370 8.54 -18.06 16.92
CA GLN A 370 9.51 -18.84 16.16
C GLN A 370 10.38 -17.97 15.27
N GLY A 371 9.91 -16.81 14.80
CA GLY A 371 10.66 -15.87 13.98
C GLY A 371 9.78 -14.99 13.08
N THR A 372 10.40 -14.29 12.15
CA THR A 372 9.70 -13.47 11.14
C THR A 372 9.39 -14.30 9.91
N TYR A 373 8.17 -14.18 9.40
CA TYR A 373 7.65 -14.88 8.24
C TYR A 373 7.20 -13.89 7.18
N PHE A 374 7.24 -14.33 5.93
CA PHE A 374 6.42 -13.76 4.87
C PHE A 374 5.63 -14.86 4.19
N ALA A 375 4.40 -14.55 3.77
CA ALA A 375 3.55 -15.47 3.03
C ALA A 375 2.88 -14.77 1.85
N PHE A 376 2.64 -15.52 0.79
CA PHE A 376 2.06 -15.03 -0.46
C PHE A 376 1.41 -16.19 -1.23
N HIS A 377 0.39 -15.85 -2.01
CA HIS A 377 -0.21 -16.79 -2.96
C HIS A 377 0.48 -16.64 -4.33
N ASN A 378 0.59 -17.69 -5.13
CA ASN A 378 1.20 -17.60 -6.45
C ASN A 378 0.45 -18.39 -7.55
N GLU A 379 0.92 -18.28 -8.79
CA GLU A 379 0.26 -18.91 -9.95
C GLU A 379 0.28 -20.45 -9.92
N ALA A 380 1.00 -21.07 -8.98
CA ALA A 380 0.97 -22.51 -8.77
C ALA A 380 -0.23 -22.98 -7.92
N ASN A 381 -1.23 -22.12 -7.67
CA ASN A 381 -2.39 -22.43 -6.81
C ASN A 381 -1.96 -22.86 -5.40
N ALA A 382 -1.00 -22.15 -4.83
CA ALA A 382 -0.50 -22.43 -3.49
C ALA A 382 -0.33 -21.15 -2.69
N ILE A 383 -0.73 -21.20 -1.41
CA ILE A 383 -0.26 -20.26 -0.39
C ILE A 383 1.03 -20.84 0.19
N ARG A 384 2.06 -20.01 0.26
CA ARG A 384 3.39 -20.41 0.73
C ARG A 384 3.87 -19.46 1.79
N ALA A 385 4.54 -19.98 2.80
CA ALA A 385 5.23 -19.19 3.80
C ALA A 385 6.70 -19.56 3.88
N TYR A 386 7.50 -18.53 4.07
CA TYR A 386 8.93 -18.62 4.27
C TYR A 386 9.29 -17.85 5.53
N LYS A 387 10.30 -18.35 6.22
CA LYS A 387 10.84 -17.76 7.44
C LYS A 387 12.15 -17.05 7.12
N ILE A 388 12.31 -15.86 7.69
CA ILE A 388 13.55 -15.11 7.66
C ILE A 388 14.29 -15.41 8.94
N THR A 389 15.44 -16.07 8.82
CA THR A 389 16.29 -16.39 9.96
C THR A 389 17.06 -15.15 10.40
N PRO A 390 17.11 -14.84 11.72
CA PRO A 390 17.78 -13.65 12.24
C PRO A 390 19.30 -13.85 12.34
N THR A 391 19.93 -14.18 11.22
CA THR A 391 21.39 -14.30 11.07
C THR A 391 21.99 -13.00 10.51
N ASN A 392 23.32 -12.94 10.45
CA ASN A 392 24.07 -11.76 9.97
C ASN A 392 24.99 -12.19 8.80
N PRO A 393 24.55 -12.16 7.53
CA PRO A 393 23.26 -11.64 7.03
C PRO A 393 22.07 -12.59 7.24
N PRO A 394 20.81 -12.09 7.19
CA PRO A 394 19.61 -12.92 7.28
C PRO A 394 19.53 -13.91 6.11
N THR A 395 18.86 -15.05 6.31
CA THR A 395 18.59 -16.01 5.22
C THR A 395 17.11 -16.38 5.15
N ILE A 396 16.65 -16.78 3.96
CA ILE A 396 15.27 -17.18 3.69
C ILE A 396 15.18 -18.71 3.69
N THR A 397 14.29 -19.27 4.50
CA THR A 397 14.05 -20.72 4.61
C THR A 397 12.59 -21.04 4.37
N PHE A 398 12.31 -22.12 3.66
CA PHE A 398 10.93 -22.60 3.50
C PHE A 398 10.33 -22.96 4.87
N ALA A 399 9.09 -22.52 5.13
CA ALA A 399 8.36 -22.89 6.33
C ALA A 399 7.29 -23.94 6.01
N TRP A 400 6.31 -23.57 5.18
CA TRP A 400 5.20 -24.45 4.82
C TRP A 400 4.54 -23.99 3.51
N SER A 401 3.74 -24.88 2.91
CA SER A 401 2.88 -24.55 1.77
C SER A 401 1.59 -25.36 1.83
N MET A 402 0.52 -24.78 1.30
CA MET A 402 -0.77 -25.45 1.15
C MET A 402 -1.26 -25.25 -0.27
N SER A 403 -1.71 -26.35 -0.89
CA SER A 403 -2.44 -26.28 -2.16
C SER A 403 -3.78 -25.61 -1.89
N GLN A 404 -4.00 -24.47 -2.53
CA GLN A 404 -5.21 -23.70 -2.42
C GLN A 404 -5.52 -23.06 -3.76
N THR A 405 -6.57 -23.55 -4.41
CA THR A 405 -7.02 -23.02 -5.70
C THR A 405 -7.50 -21.58 -5.57
N GLY A 406 -7.27 -20.80 -6.61
CA GLY A 406 -7.63 -19.39 -6.68
C GLY A 406 -6.41 -18.49 -6.49
N ARG A 407 -6.58 -17.16 -6.59
CA ARG A 407 -5.47 -16.17 -6.58
C ARG A 407 -5.79 -14.95 -5.71
N GLY A 408 -6.35 -15.17 -4.52
CA GLY A 408 -6.55 -14.09 -3.55
C GLY A 408 -5.24 -13.72 -2.85
N SER A 409 -5.08 -12.45 -2.53
CA SER A 409 -3.97 -12.01 -1.69
C SER A 409 -4.22 -12.45 -0.23
N PRO A 410 -3.20 -12.95 0.49
CA PRO A 410 -3.36 -13.30 1.89
C PRO A 410 -3.49 -12.10 2.82
N TRP A 411 -4.02 -12.35 4.01
CA TRP A 411 -3.93 -11.47 5.18
C TRP A 411 -3.72 -12.30 6.44
N VAL A 412 -3.39 -11.66 7.56
CA VAL A 412 -3.12 -12.34 8.83
C VAL A 412 -4.02 -11.80 9.93
N THR A 413 -4.61 -12.69 10.73
CA THR A 413 -5.25 -12.30 12.00
C THR A 413 -4.45 -12.83 13.18
N THR A 414 -4.44 -12.11 14.29
CA THR A 414 -3.81 -12.56 15.54
C THR A 414 -4.53 -11.98 16.76
N ASN A 415 -4.42 -12.65 17.90
CA ASN A 415 -4.86 -12.10 19.19
C ASN A 415 -3.90 -11.03 19.76
N GLY A 416 -2.80 -10.74 19.06
CA GLY A 416 -1.81 -9.72 19.39
C GLY A 416 -0.54 -10.24 20.07
N ALA A 417 -0.47 -11.52 20.41
CA ALA A 417 0.74 -12.13 20.99
C ALA A 417 1.04 -13.53 20.45
N THR A 418 0.00 -14.29 20.12
CA THR A 418 0.10 -15.67 19.60
C THR A 418 -0.94 -15.87 18.49
N ASN A 419 -1.11 -17.10 18.00
CA ASN A 419 -2.20 -17.46 17.09
C ASN A 419 -2.21 -16.62 15.81
N PHE A 420 -1.08 -16.56 15.12
CA PHE A 420 -1.03 -15.97 13.79
C PHE A 420 -1.73 -16.92 12.83
N ILE A 421 -2.77 -16.43 12.17
CA ILE A 421 -3.60 -17.21 11.25
C ILE A 421 -3.51 -16.54 9.90
N VAL A 422 -2.95 -17.24 8.92
CA VAL A 422 -2.84 -16.77 7.53
C VAL A 422 -4.12 -17.14 6.80
N TRP A 423 -4.78 -16.13 6.26
CA TRP A 423 -6.01 -16.26 5.50
C TRP A 423 -5.76 -16.10 4.02
N VAL A 424 -6.61 -16.70 3.21
CA VAL A 424 -6.72 -16.43 1.79
C VAL A 424 -8.15 -16.67 1.33
N ALA A 425 -8.61 -15.92 0.33
CA ALA A 425 -9.81 -16.27 -0.42
C ALA A 425 -9.43 -17.07 -1.66
N GLY A 426 -10.10 -18.19 -1.93
CA GLY A 426 -9.93 -19.00 -3.14
C GLY A 426 -10.52 -18.33 -4.39
N VAL A 427 -10.18 -17.06 -4.62
CA VAL A 427 -10.67 -16.21 -5.70
C VAL A 427 -10.41 -16.83 -7.07
N ALA A 428 -11.43 -16.93 -7.94
CA ALA A 428 -11.35 -17.66 -9.21
C ALA A 428 -11.00 -19.17 -9.07
N GLY A 429 -11.01 -19.69 -7.84
CA GLY A 429 -10.99 -21.10 -7.49
C GLY A 429 -12.31 -21.50 -6.84
N ASP A 430 -12.26 -21.97 -5.59
CA ASP A 430 -13.45 -22.38 -4.83
C ASP A 430 -14.31 -21.22 -4.29
N GLN A 431 -13.82 -19.98 -4.41
CA GLN A 431 -14.45 -18.73 -3.93
C GLN A 431 -14.83 -18.77 -2.44
N ARG A 432 -14.02 -19.45 -1.62
CA ARG A 432 -14.22 -19.57 -0.16
C ARG A 432 -13.04 -19.01 0.61
N LEU A 433 -13.26 -18.69 1.88
CA LEU A 433 -12.20 -18.31 2.80
C LEU A 433 -11.49 -19.55 3.35
N HIS A 434 -10.17 -19.50 3.41
CA HIS A 434 -9.33 -20.52 4.03
C HIS A 434 -8.41 -19.88 5.06
N ALA A 435 -8.11 -20.61 6.12
CA ALA A 435 -7.27 -20.16 7.22
C ALA A 435 -6.29 -21.25 7.63
N TYR A 436 -5.04 -20.87 7.78
CA TYR A 436 -3.93 -21.76 8.13
C TYR A 436 -3.18 -21.23 9.34
N ASP A 437 -2.68 -22.14 10.16
CA ASP A 437 -1.75 -21.81 11.23
C ASP A 437 -0.47 -21.17 10.65
N GLY A 438 -0.09 -20.01 11.15
CA GLY A 438 0.99 -19.20 10.58
C GLY A 438 2.38 -19.83 10.74
N ASP A 439 2.59 -20.75 11.68
CA ASP A 439 3.87 -21.41 11.87
C ASP A 439 3.98 -22.70 11.06
N THR A 440 2.87 -23.43 10.88
CA THR A 440 2.87 -24.81 10.37
C THR A 440 2.10 -25.02 9.07
N GLY A 441 1.25 -24.08 8.68
CA GLY A 441 0.33 -24.23 7.54
C GLY A 441 -0.84 -25.17 7.81
N ALA A 442 -1.02 -25.66 9.04
CA ALA A 442 -2.12 -26.56 9.38
C ALA A 442 -3.47 -25.87 9.11
N VAL A 443 -4.40 -26.58 8.47
CA VAL A 443 -5.73 -26.05 8.16
C VAL A 443 -6.50 -25.81 9.44
N ILE A 444 -6.93 -24.57 9.66
CA ILE A 444 -7.83 -24.17 10.75
C ILE A 444 -9.25 -24.01 10.21
N TYR A 445 -9.39 -23.46 9.01
CA TYR A 445 -10.67 -23.24 8.34
C TYR A 445 -10.54 -23.47 6.84
N ALA A 446 -11.49 -24.16 6.25
CA ALA A 446 -11.49 -24.52 4.82
C ALA A 446 -12.79 -24.11 4.12
N GLY A 447 -13.32 -22.94 4.48
CA GLY A 447 -14.51 -22.39 3.84
C GLY A 447 -15.79 -23.11 4.19
N GLY A 448 -15.98 -23.46 5.48
CA GLY A 448 -16.99 -24.41 5.99
C GLY A 448 -18.41 -24.23 5.45
N GLY A 449 -19.32 -25.19 5.67
CA GLY A 449 -20.76 -25.04 5.37
C GLY A 449 -21.16 -24.79 3.90
N ALA A 450 -22.48 -24.78 3.63
CA ALA A 450 -23.01 -24.58 2.28
C ALA A 450 -23.16 -23.08 1.91
N ASN A 451 -23.10 -22.18 2.88
CA ASN A 451 -23.46 -20.76 2.75
C ASN A 451 -22.26 -19.84 2.56
N GLU A 452 -21.05 -20.36 2.74
CA GLU A 452 -19.78 -19.63 2.81
C GLU A 452 -19.17 -19.36 1.42
N LEU A 453 -19.82 -19.85 0.36
CA LEU A 453 -19.47 -19.50 -1.00
C LEU A 453 -19.68 -18.00 -1.24
N MET A 454 -18.63 -17.35 -1.73
CA MET A 454 -18.69 -16.01 -2.30
C MET A 454 -18.84 -16.10 -3.82
N THR A 455 -19.47 -15.12 -4.44
CA THR A 455 -19.55 -14.99 -5.89
C THR A 455 -18.98 -13.64 -6.31
N GLY A 456 -18.33 -13.60 -7.47
CA GLY A 456 -17.80 -12.36 -8.04
C GLY A 456 -16.50 -11.88 -7.39
N THR A 457 -15.73 -12.79 -6.79
CA THR A 457 -14.42 -12.45 -6.23
C THR A 457 -13.42 -12.15 -7.36
N ARG A 458 -12.62 -11.08 -7.25
CA ARG A 458 -11.62 -10.68 -8.26
C ARG A 458 -10.20 -11.00 -7.83
N GLN A 459 -9.39 -11.46 -8.79
CA GLN A 459 -7.99 -11.86 -8.54
C GLN A 459 -7.25 -10.74 -7.80
N TRP A 460 -6.40 -11.19 -6.89
CA TRP A 460 -5.53 -10.38 -6.04
C TRP A 460 -6.21 -9.54 -4.96
N ASN A 461 -7.53 -9.51 -4.89
CA ASN A 461 -8.23 -8.88 -3.78
C ASN A 461 -7.94 -9.64 -2.46
N THR A 462 -8.04 -8.93 -1.34
CA THR A 462 -7.73 -9.41 0.02
C THR A 462 -8.86 -9.06 0.99
N GLY A 463 -8.92 -9.79 2.10
CA GLY A 463 -9.88 -9.56 3.18
C GLY A 463 -9.32 -8.65 4.27
N ILE A 464 -10.22 -8.09 5.08
CA ILE A 464 -9.87 -7.37 6.31
C ILE A 464 -10.53 -8.01 7.50
N ALA A 465 -9.93 -7.87 8.68
CA ALA A 465 -10.54 -8.32 9.94
C ALA A 465 -10.68 -7.15 10.92
N ALA A 466 -11.87 -7.01 11.50
CA ALA A 466 -12.16 -6.04 12.55
C ALA A 466 -13.36 -6.49 13.37
N ARG A 467 -13.29 -6.30 14.70
CA ARG A 467 -14.40 -6.57 15.66
C ARG A 467 -14.97 -8.00 15.55
N GLY A 468 -14.12 -9.01 15.44
CA GLY A 468 -14.52 -10.41 15.35
C GLY A 468 -15.20 -10.79 14.05
N ARG A 469 -15.08 -9.94 13.02
CA ARG A 469 -15.62 -10.15 11.69
C ARG A 469 -14.51 -10.10 10.65
N ILE A 470 -14.70 -10.83 9.56
CA ILE A 470 -13.93 -10.68 8.32
C ILE A 470 -14.85 -10.05 7.28
N TYR A 471 -14.34 -9.08 6.54
CA TYR A 471 -15.03 -8.50 5.39
C TYR A 471 -14.23 -8.75 4.13
N PHE A 472 -14.92 -9.10 3.05
CA PHE A 472 -14.33 -9.31 1.73
C PHE A 472 -15.21 -8.64 0.69
N ALA A 473 -14.66 -7.71 -0.08
CA ALA A 473 -15.39 -7.02 -1.14
C ALA A 473 -15.28 -7.79 -2.45
N ALA A 474 -16.40 -7.98 -3.13
CA ALA A 474 -16.52 -8.70 -4.38
C ALA A 474 -17.52 -7.97 -5.28
N ASP A 475 -17.64 -8.39 -6.53
CA ASP A 475 -18.53 -7.77 -7.51
C ASP A 475 -19.96 -7.70 -6.97
N ASN A 476 -20.50 -6.48 -6.94
CA ASN A 476 -21.84 -6.16 -6.45
C ASN A 476 -22.14 -6.53 -4.98
N LYS A 477 -21.15 -6.99 -4.20
CA LYS A 477 -21.39 -7.39 -2.81
C LYS A 477 -20.15 -7.37 -1.92
N VAL A 478 -20.28 -6.75 -0.74
CA VAL A 478 -19.40 -6.98 0.40
C VAL A 478 -19.94 -8.15 1.23
N TYR A 479 -19.09 -9.15 1.46
CA TYR A 479 -19.37 -10.29 2.31
C TYR A 479 -18.85 -10.02 3.72
N ALA A 480 -19.62 -10.42 4.72
CA ALA A 480 -19.17 -10.44 6.11
C ALA A 480 -19.21 -11.87 6.66
N PHE A 481 -18.20 -12.23 7.43
CA PHE A 481 -18.13 -13.45 8.21
C PHE A 481 -17.96 -13.07 9.67
N LYS A 482 -18.53 -13.87 10.57
CA LYS A 482 -18.48 -13.61 12.00
C LYS A 482 -18.01 -14.85 12.74
N LEU A 483 -17.15 -14.64 13.73
CA LEU A 483 -16.82 -15.67 14.69
C LEU A 483 -18.08 -16.00 15.51
N PRO A 484 -18.19 -17.21 16.09
CA PRO A 484 -19.26 -17.54 17.01
C PRO A 484 -19.30 -16.50 18.13
N THR A 485 -20.51 -16.11 18.56
CA THR A 485 -20.69 -15.24 19.71
C THR A 485 -20.32 -15.98 20.99
N GLY A 486 -19.03 -16.09 21.29
CA GLY A 486 -18.54 -16.38 22.63
C GLY A 486 -18.73 -15.16 23.52
N THR A 487 -19.09 -15.34 24.79
CA THR A 487 -19.24 -14.25 25.77
C THR A 487 -18.04 -13.31 25.71
N ARG A 488 -18.25 -12.13 25.13
CA ARG A 488 -17.27 -11.02 25.17
C ARG A 488 -16.88 -10.82 26.63
N PRO A 489 -15.59 -10.87 27.02
CA PRO A 489 -15.18 -10.34 28.31
C PRO A 489 -15.72 -8.91 28.38
N ALA A 490 -16.56 -8.63 29.36
CA ALA A 490 -17.20 -7.32 29.48
C ALA A 490 -16.12 -6.24 29.38
N VAL A 491 -16.24 -5.36 28.38
CA VAL A 491 -15.40 -4.18 28.31
C VAL A 491 -15.81 -3.32 29.50
N THR A 492 -14.99 -3.30 30.54
CA THR A 492 -15.19 -2.40 31.67
C THR A 492 -15.29 -0.98 31.09
N PRO A 493 -16.41 -0.27 31.30
CA PRO A 493 -16.54 1.10 30.83
C PRO A 493 -15.36 1.91 31.36
N ARG A 494 -14.62 2.56 30.46
CA ARG A 494 -13.59 3.51 30.87
C ARG A 494 -14.29 4.60 31.68
N PRO A 495 -13.90 4.87 32.94
CA PRO A 495 -14.49 5.97 33.68
C PRO A 495 -14.27 7.26 32.89
N ARG A 496 -15.36 7.98 32.64
CA ARG A 496 -15.34 9.32 32.06
C ARG A 496 -14.35 10.17 32.87
N PRO A 497 -13.36 10.84 32.26
CA PRO A 497 -12.46 11.69 33.02
C PRO A 497 -13.28 12.78 33.72
N THR A 498 -13.22 12.78 35.05
CA THR A 498 -13.77 13.86 35.88
C THR A 498 -13.03 15.15 35.50
N PRO A 499 -13.73 16.27 35.22
CA PRO A 499 -13.06 17.54 34.95
C PRO A 499 -12.16 17.91 36.14
N ALA A 500 -10.87 18.13 35.88
CA ALA A 500 -9.96 18.64 36.89
C ALA A 500 -10.42 20.06 37.32
N PRO A 501 -10.34 20.42 38.62
CA PRO A 501 -10.67 21.76 39.06
C PRO A 501 -9.71 22.78 38.43
N ARG A 502 -10.27 23.86 37.89
CA ARG A 502 -9.51 24.98 37.33
C ARG A 502 -8.64 25.60 38.44
N PRO A 503 -7.34 25.88 38.21
CA PRO A 503 -6.53 26.60 39.18
C PRO A 503 -7.11 28.00 39.43
N VAL A 504 -7.38 28.31 40.70
CA VAL A 504 -7.78 29.65 41.14
C VAL A 504 -6.52 30.52 41.16
N ILE A 505 -6.48 31.56 40.33
CA ILE A 505 -5.44 32.60 40.36
C ILE A 505 -5.78 33.57 41.51
N PRO A 506 -4.86 33.85 42.45
CA PRO A 506 -5.12 34.83 43.50
C PRO A 506 -5.17 36.25 42.91
N SER A 507 -6.25 36.98 43.21
CA SER A 507 -6.39 38.40 42.93
C SER A 507 -5.53 39.22 43.88
N THR A 508 -4.48 39.87 43.39
CA THR A 508 -3.79 40.94 44.13
C THR A 508 -4.38 42.29 43.73
N THR A 509 -5.11 42.87 44.67
CA THR A 509 -5.60 44.25 44.63
C THR A 509 -4.48 45.19 45.10
N GLY A 510 -4.12 46.20 44.31
CA GLY A 510 -3.20 47.24 44.77
C GLY A 510 -2.95 48.38 43.78
N GLY A 511 -3.64 49.50 44.01
CA GLY A 511 -3.09 50.87 43.90
C GLY A 511 -2.95 51.53 42.53
N MET A 512 -3.80 52.53 42.26
CA MET A 512 -3.76 53.46 41.12
C MET A 512 -2.52 54.39 41.13
N THR A 513 -2.11 54.91 39.96
CA THR A 513 -2.10 56.37 39.59
C THR A 513 -1.60 56.53 38.14
N GLY A 514 -2.11 57.52 37.39
CA GLY A 514 -2.05 57.56 35.92
C GLY A 514 -1.28 58.70 35.25
N THR A 515 -1.63 58.90 33.97
CA THR A 515 -1.30 59.97 32.97
C THR A 515 -0.07 59.72 32.06
N PRO A 516 0.05 60.36 30.86
CA PRO A 516 -0.40 59.81 29.56
C PRO A 516 0.69 59.73 28.44
N TRP A 517 0.33 59.05 27.34
CA TRP A 517 0.87 58.93 25.95
C TRP A 517 2.13 59.73 25.49
N PRO A 518 2.96 59.16 24.58
CA PRO A 518 2.72 59.37 23.14
C PRO A 518 3.02 58.20 22.17
N ARG A 519 2.34 58.19 21.02
CA ARG A 519 2.72 57.50 19.75
C ARG A 519 3.95 58.15 19.12
N PRO A 520 4.74 57.39 18.35
CA PRO A 520 4.87 57.67 16.90
C PRO A 520 4.91 56.38 16.04
N THR A 521 4.04 56.20 15.03
CA THR A 521 4.16 56.51 13.58
C THR A 521 4.91 55.50 12.70
N ARG A 522 4.20 55.15 11.62
CA ARG A 522 4.50 54.31 10.46
C ARG A 522 5.60 54.92 9.59
N ALA A 523 6.53 54.09 9.09
CA ALA A 523 7.45 54.46 8.02
C ALA A 523 7.01 53.85 6.69
N THR A 524 7.02 54.66 5.64
CA THR A 524 6.89 54.31 4.21
C THR A 524 8.20 54.66 3.49
N PRO A 525 8.45 54.10 2.29
CA PRO A 525 9.80 53.88 1.76
C PRO A 525 10.35 55.08 0.96
N ALA A 526 11.67 55.13 0.81
CA ALA A 526 12.36 56.07 -0.06
C ALA A 526 13.12 55.32 -1.17
N THR A 527 13.01 55.88 -2.38
CA THR A 527 13.68 55.53 -3.64
C THR A 527 15.01 56.28 -3.82
N ASP A 528 15.68 55.95 -4.93
CA ASP A 528 16.82 56.61 -5.61
C ASP A 528 18.19 56.03 -5.24
N GLY A 529 19.12 55.72 -6.14
CA GLY A 529 19.24 55.94 -7.60
C GLY A 529 20.74 55.98 -7.96
N HIS A 530 21.08 55.57 -9.20
CA HIS A 530 22.40 55.63 -9.89
C HIS A 530 23.47 54.56 -9.58
N ALA A 531 24.36 54.13 -10.48
CA ALA A 531 24.43 53.93 -11.94
C ALA A 531 25.85 53.38 -12.27
N ALA A 532 25.92 52.41 -13.19
CA ALA A 532 27.00 52.08 -14.15
C ALA A 532 28.48 51.89 -13.71
N CYS A 533 29.07 50.72 -14.05
CA CYS A 533 30.06 50.56 -15.13
C CYS A 533 30.51 49.10 -15.33
N TRP A 534 30.70 48.72 -16.60
CA TRP A 534 31.22 47.44 -17.12
C TRP A 534 32.76 47.30 -16.95
N PRO A 535 33.36 46.10 -17.18
CA PRO A 535 33.88 45.78 -18.53
C PRO A 535 33.64 44.35 -19.03
N HIS A 536 33.84 44.23 -20.34
CA HIS A 536 33.65 43.11 -21.27
C HIS A 536 34.86 42.15 -21.39
N ALA A 537 34.54 40.96 -21.91
CA ALA A 537 35.23 40.16 -22.95
C ALA A 537 36.38 39.18 -22.60
N GLY A 538 36.29 37.98 -23.22
CA GLY A 538 37.39 37.03 -23.37
C GLY A 538 36.95 35.67 -23.94
N VAL A 539 36.79 35.60 -25.26
CA VAL A 539 36.61 34.38 -26.06
C VAL A 539 37.96 33.67 -26.25
N TYR A 540 37.98 32.33 -26.21
CA TYR A 540 38.93 31.53 -26.99
C TYR A 540 38.21 30.34 -27.63
N ALA A 541 38.28 30.29 -28.95
CA ALA A 541 37.94 29.14 -29.79
C ALA A 541 39.12 28.17 -29.85
N SER A 542 38.84 26.88 -30.01
CA SER A 542 39.74 25.95 -30.70
C SER A 542 38.94 25.08 -31.67
N THR A 543 39.48 24.98 -32.88
CA THR A 543 38.98 24.26 -34.05
C THR A 543 39.76 22.96 -34.25
N ALA A 544 39.06 21.88 -34.63
CA ALA A 544 39.50 20.79 -35.55
C ALA A 544 38.56 19.59 -35.36
N SER A 545 38.22 18.75 -36.33
CA SER A 545 38.18 18.76 -37.79
C SER A 545 37.45 17.46 -38.17
N HIS A 546 36.77 17.46 -39.31
CA HIS A 546 35.92 16.36 -39.79
C HIS A 546 36.70 15.07 -40.05
N ALA A 547 36.05 13.92 -39.79
CA ALA A 547 36.29 12.68 -40.51
C ALA A 547 34.96 11.94 -40.70
N VAL A 548 34.57 11.83 -41.95
CA VAL A 548 33.42 11.08 -42.46
C VAL A 548 33.82 9.60 -42.52
N ALA A 549 33.00 8.71 -41.95
CA ALA A 549 33.08 7.28 -42.21
C ALA A 549 31.68 6.75 -42.57
N THR A 550 31.55 6.35 -43.83
CA THR A 550 30.45 5.58 -44.42
C THR A 550 30.32 4.19 -43.78
N PRO A 551 29.10 3.68 -43.54
CA PRO A 551 28.88 2.24 -43.42
C PRO A 551 28.41 1.65 -44.75
N LEU A 552 29.07 0.56 -45.16
CA LEU A 552 28.60 -0.33 -46.23
C LEU A 552 27.36 -1.13 -45.78
N ALA A 553 26.39 -1.24 -46.68
CA ALA A 553 25.34 -2.28 -46.71
C ALA A 553 25.98 -3.68 -46.95
N ALA A 554 25.44 -4.87 -46.67
CA ALA A 554 24.09 -5.45 -46.49
C ALA A 554 24.31 -6.90 -45.89
N PRO A 555 23.33 -7.85 -45.78
CA PRO A 555 21.91 -7.80 -46.11
C PRO A 555 20.95 -8.37 -45.04
N ARG A 556 19.66 -8.11 -45.30
CA ARG A 556 18.45 -8.60 -44.64
C ARG A 556 18.34 -10.14 -44.63
N ALA A 557 17.91 -10.70 -43.51
CA ALA A 557 17.02 -11.86 -43.46
C ALA A 557 15.94 -11.55 -42.42
N GLY A 558 14.69 -11.47 -42.88
CA GLY A 558 13.53 -11.17 -42.04
C GLY A 558 12.98 -12.42 -41.39
N VAL A 559 12.68 -12.34 -40.10
CA VAL A 559 11.68 -13.14 -39.39
C VAL A 559 11.00 -12.20 -38.41
N ALA A 560 9.68 -12.02 -38.55
CA ALA A 560 8.86 -11.15 -37.69
C ALA A 560 8.69 -11.78 -36.29
N PRO A 561 8.85 -11.03 -35.17
CA PRO A 561 8.62 -11.58 -33.82
C PRO A 561 7.15 -11.61 -33.38
N ASP A 562 6.22 -11.05 -34.15
CA ASP A 562 4.83 -10.82 -33.70
C ASP A 562 3.93 -12.07 -33.63
N ALA A 563 4.40 -13.23 -34.07
CA ALA A 563 3.60 -14.46 -34.09
C ALA A 563 3.85 -15.40 -32.89
N ILE A 564 4.95 -15.22 -32.15
CA ILE A 564 5.26 -16.07 -30.97
C ILE A 564 4.78 -15.40 -29.67
N ARG A 565 4.67 -14.07 -29.63
CA ARG A 565 4.17 -13.31 -28.46
C ARG A 565 2.68 -13.58 -28.16
N ARG A 566 1.86 -13.93 -29.16
CA ARG A 566 0.41 -14.22 -28.97
C ARG A 566 0.08 -15.64 -28.49
N ALA A 567 1.04 -16.55 -28.44
CA ALA A 567 0.77 -17.96 -28.11
C ALA A 567 0.91 -18.30 -26.62
N ALA A 568 1.51 -17.42 -25.81
CA ALA A 568 1.71 -17.66 -24.37
C ALA A 568 0.64 -17.02 -23.46
N GLU A 569 -0.19 -16.10 -23.96
CA GLU A 569 -1.15 -15.35 -23.14
C GLU A 569 -2.62 -15.76 -23.34
N ALA A 570 -2.92 -16.69 -24.26
CA ALA A 570 -4.29 -17.06 -24.59
C ALA A 570 -4.87 -18.26 -23.80
N ILE A 571 -4.25 -18.71 -22.70
CA ILE A 571 -4.72 -19.90 -21.96
C ILE A 571 -5.06 -19.64 -20.48
N VAL A 572 -4.90 -18.42 -19.94
CA VAL A 572 -5.23 -18.15 -18.52
C VAL A 572 -5.95 -16.82 -18.34
N GLU A 573 -7.06 -16.56 -19.04
CA GLU A 573 -8.05 -15.54 -18.63
C GLU A 573 -9.48 -15.94 -19.07
N LEU A 574 -10.17 -16.62 -18.15
CA LEU A 574 -11.60 -16.47 -17.85
C LEU A 574 -11.75 -16.37 -16.34
#